data_AF-A0A1X9T487-F1
#
_entry.id   AF-A0A1X9T487-F1
#
_cell.length_a   1.000
_cell.length_b   1.000
_cell.length_c   1.000
_cell.angle_alpha   90.00
_cell.angle_beta   90.00
_cell.angle_gamma   90.00
#
_symmetry.space_group_name_H-M   'P 1'
#
loop_
_entity.id
_entity.type
_entity.pdbx_description
1 polymer ?
#
loop_
_entity_poly.entity_id
_entity_poly.type
_entity_poly.pdbx_seq_one_letter_code
_entity_poly.pdbx_strand_id
1 'polypeptide(L)' 'MLVITFEPFRAFYNTLGTSKSKKSRFDLLQEANISKDTANRIWYDGNVSLEIVNRLCQTYGLQLHEVITYVEE' A
#
# COMPACT_ATOMS: atom_id res chain seq x y z
N MET A 1 4.66 21.11 -3.55
CA MET A 1 4.01 20.25 -4.57
C MET A 1 3.26 19.16 -3.82
N LEU A 2 2.01 18.85 -4.16
CA LEU A 2 1.29 17.78 -3.45
C LEU A 2 1.77 16.42 -3.98
N VAL A 3 2.46 15.67 -3.12
CA VAL A 3 2.93 14.32 -3.43
C VAL A 3 2.05 13.32 -2.70
N ILE A 4 1.65 12.26 -3.41
CA ILE A 4 0.87 11.17 -2.81
C ILE A 4 1.84 10.20 -2.14
N THR A 5 1.61 9.89 -0.87
CA THR A 5 2.36 8.87 -0.15
C THR A 5 1.47 7.73 0.32
N PHE A 6 2.04 6.52 0.30
CA PHE A 6 1.43 5.29 0.82
C PHE A 6 1.91 4.97 2.25
N GLU A 7 2.36 5.98 2.99
CA GLU A 7 2.72 5.85 4.40
C GLU A 7 1.62 5.20 5.27
N PRO A 8 0.34 5.61 5.22
CA PRO A 8 -0.69 5.02 6.07
C PRO A 8 -0.92 3.54 5.74
N PHE A 9 -0.91 3.18 4.44
CA PHE A 9 -0.98 1.78 4.03
C PHE A 9 0.20 0.97 4.56
N ARG A 10 1.44 1.48 4.44
CA ARG A 10 2.64 0.80 4.93
C ARG A 10 2.59 0.60 6.44
N ALA A 11 2.13 1.60 7.19
CA ALA A 11 1.94 1.50 8.63
C ALA A 11 0.93 0.40 8.97
N PHE A 12 -0.26 0.42 8.36
CA PHE A 12 -1.28 -0.61 8.52
C PHE A 12 -0.76 -2.01 8.15
N TYR A 13 -0.10 -2.15 7.00
CA TYR A 13 0.42 -3.43 6.53
C TYR A 13 1.53 -3.98 7.43
N ASN A 14 2.36 -3.12 8.02
CA ASN A 14 3.33 -3.53 9.03
C ASN A 14 2.65 -3.97 10.34
N THR A 15 1.49 -3.42 10.69
CA THR A 15 0.71 -3.87 11.86
C THR A 15 -0.01 -5.21 11.65
N LEU A 16 -0.31 -5.59 10.40
CA LEU A 16 -0.87 -6.89 10.05
C LEU A 16 0.10 -8.07 10.30
N GLY A 17 1.40 -7.81 10.44
CA GLY A 17 2.37 -8.83 10.81
C GLY A 17 2.21 -9.24 12.27
N THR A 18 1.85 -10.50 12.52
CA THR A 18 1.84 -11.04 13.89
C THR A 18 3.27 -11.17 14.42
N SER A 19 3.42 -11.06 15.75
CA SER A 19 4.69 -11.01 16.50
C SER A 19 5.68 -12.17 16.28
N LYS A 20 5.37 -13.15 15.40
CA LYS A 20 6.25 -14.27 15.03
C LYS A 20 6.56 -14.37 13.52
N SER A 21 5.93 -13.58 12.65
CA SER A 21 6.21 -13.56 11.22
C SER A 21 5.90 -12.18 10.63
N LYS A 22 6.95 -11.44 10.24
CA LYS A 22 6.79 -10.21 9.45
C LYS A 22 6.13 -10.60 8.12
N LYS A 23 4.94 -10.05 7.82
CA LYS A 23 4.37 -10.14 6.48
C LYS A 23 5.38 -9.55 5.49
N SER A 24 5.72 -10.31 4.47
CA SER A 24 6.63 -9.86 3.44
C SER A 24 5.91 -8.89 2.51
N ARG A 25 6.66 -7.96 1.92
CA ARG A 25 6.15 -7.12 0.82
C ARG A 25 5.72 -7.96 -0.39
N PHE A 26 6.14 -9.22 -0.43
CA PHE A 26 5.76 -10.17 -1.47
C PHE A 26 4.38 -10.82 -1.22
N ASP A 27 3.88 -10.85 0.02
CA ASP A 27 2.53 -11.36 0.31
C ASP A 27 1.44 -10.46 -0.32
N LEU A 28 1.67 -9.15 -0.30
CA LEU A 28 0.92 -8.10 -1.00
C LEU A 28 0.69 -8.42 -2.49
N LEU A 29 1.65 -9.08 -3.16
CA LEU A 29 1.53 -9.46 -4.57
C LEU A 29 0.42 -10.49 -4.78
N GLN A 30 0.34 -11.45 -3.86
CA GLN A 30 -0.63 -12.54 -3.89
C GLN A 30 -1.99 -12.04 -3.40
N GLU A 31 -2.02 -11.31 -2.28
CA GLU A 31 -3.26 -10.83 -1.65
C GLU A 31 -4.01 -9.80 -2.50
N ALA A 32 -3.30 -8.79 -3.02
CA ALA A 32 -3.89 -7.72 -3.83
C ALA A 32 -3.86 -8.01 -5.33
N ASN A 33 -3.32 -9.15 -5.75
CA ASN A 33 -3.15 -9.50 -7.16
C ASN A 33 -2.48 -8.37 -7.97
N ILE A 34 -1.33 -7.89 -7.48
CA ILE A 34 -0.56 -6.81 -8.11
C ILE A 34 0.83 -7.28 -8.51
N SER A 35 1.42 -6.57 -9.47
CA SER A 35 2.78 -6.86 -9.93
C SER A 35 3.84 -6.41 -8.92
N LYS A 36 5.01 -7.06 -8.97
CA LYS A 36 6.17 -6.71 -8.13
C LYS A 36 6.61 -5.25 -8.30
N ASP A 37 6.51 -4.74 -9.52
CA ASP A 37 6.79 -3.33 -9.82
C ASP A 37 5.82 -2.41 -9.06
N THR A 38 4.52 -2.69 -9.13
CA THR A 38 3.47 -1.95 -8.41
C THR A 38 3.68 -1.97 -6.91
N ALA A 39 4.01 -3.12 -6.33
CA ALA A 39 4.34 -3.25 -4.92
C ALA A 39 5.53 -2.40 -4.50
N ASN A 40 6.59 -2.37 -5.32
CA ASN A 40 7.73 -1.48 -5.08
C ASN A 40 7.32 -0.01 -5.15
N ARG A 41 6.49 0.39 -6.13
CA ARG A 41 5.99 1.78 -6.21
C ARG A 41 5.21 2.16 -4.96
N ILE A 42 4.32 1.32 -4.47
CA ILE A 42 3.64 1.55 -3.18
C ILE A 42 4.65 1.70 -2.04
N TRP A 43 5.70 0.89 -2.03
CA TRP A 43 6.69 0.93 -0.94
C TRP A 43 7.64 2.12 -0.97
N TYR A 44 7.86 2.71 -2.13
CA TYR A 44 8.78 3.82 -2.39
C TYR A 44 8.06 5.11 -2.83
N ASP A 45 6.76 5.23 -2.58
CA ASP A 45 5.96 6.41 -2.96
C ASP A 45 6.03 6.76 -4.46
N GLY A 46 6.16 5.73 -5.29
CA GLY A 46 6.12 5.82 -6.74
C GLY A 46 4.71 6.04 -7.27
N ASN A 47 4.61 6.37 -8.55
CA ASN A 47 3.33 6.67 -9.18
C ASN A 47 2.53 5.38 -9.49
N VAL A 48 1.35 5.27 -8.91
CA VAL A 48 0.48 4.09 -8.98
C VAL A 48 -0.90 4.50 -9.47
N SER A 49 -1.48 3.73 -10.39
CA SER A 49 -2.81 4.02 -10.92
C SER A 49 -3.87 3.94 -9.83
N LEU A 50 -4.88 4.81 -9.91
CA LEU A 50 -6.06 4.80 -9.03
C LEU A 50 -6.77 3.44 -8.95
N GLU A 51 -6.74 2.65 -10.03
CA GLU A 51 -7.28 1.29 -10.04
C GLU A 51 -6.59 0.37 -9.02
N ILE A 52 -5.26 0.48 -8.88
CA ILE A 52 -4.50 -0.29 -7.91
C ILE A 52 -4.85 0.18 -6.49
N VAL A 53 -4.99 1.49 -6.28
CA VAL A 53 -5.39 2.04 -4.98
C VAL A 53 -6.76 1.50 -4.58
N ASN A 54 -7.73 1.55 -5.50
CA ASN A 54 -9.06 0.96 -5.28
C ASN A 54 -9.00 -0.54 -5.01
N ARG A 55 -8.10 -1.27 -5.68
CA ARG A 55 -7.89 -2.70 -5.42
C ARG A 55 -7.39 -2.94 -4.01
N LEU A 56 -6.41 -2.16 -3.53
CA LEU A 56 -5.93 -2.24 -2.14
C LEU A 56 -7.05 -1.95 -1.14
N CYS A 57 -7.85 -0.91 -1.39
CA CYS A 57 -9.03 -0.59 -0.59
C CYS A 57 -9.98 -1.79 -0.50
N GLN A 58 -10.28 -2.44 -1.63
CA GLN A 58 -11.17 -3.61 -1.66
C GLN A 58 -10.55 -4.86 -1.00
N THR A 59 -9.28 -5.13 -1.26
CA THR A 59 -8.56 -6.31 -0.72
C THR A 59 -8.46 -6.25 0.81
N TYR A 60 -8.17 -5.07 1.37
CA TYR A 60 -7.93 -4.91 2.80
C TYR A 60 -9.11 -4.27 3.55
N GLY A 61 -10.20 -3.94 2.86
CA GLY A 61 -11.38 -3.27 3.45
C GLY A 61 -11.07 -1.86 3.95
N LEU A 62 -10.09 -1.20 3.35
CA LEU A 62 -9.60 0.13 3.75
C LEU A 62 -10.27 1.24 2.94
N GLN A 63 -10.34 2.43 3.52
CA GLN A 63 -10.74 3.63 2.81
C GLN A 63 -9.54 4.28 2.10
N LEU A 64 -9.82 5.13 1.11
CA LEU A 64 -8.77 5.79 0.30
C LEU A 64 -7.73 6.52 1.17
N HIS A 65 -8.17 7.23 2.21
CA HIS A 65 -7.30 7.98 3.13
C HIS A 65 -6.44 7.10 4.03
N GLU A 66 -6.82 5.83 4.23
CA GLU A 66 -6.03 4.83 4.95
C GLU A 66 -5.00 4.17 4.04
N VAL A 67 -5.17 4.28 2.71
CA VAL A 67 -4.23 3.75 1.73
C VAL A 67 -3.23 4.81 1.28
N ILE A 68 -3.70 6.02 1.02
CA ILE A 68 -2.88 7.15 0.56
C ILE A 68 -3.13 8.41 1.37
N THR A 69 -2.10 9.24 1.52
CA THR A 69 -2.22 10.61 2.03
C THR A 69 -1.44 11.57 1.16
N TYR A 70 -1.71 12.86 1.30
CA TYR A 70 -1.02 13.92 0.58
C TYR A 70 -0.03 14.58 1.52
N VAL A 71 1.23 14.65 1.10
CA VAL A 71 2.27 15.41 1.80
C VAL A 71 2.60 16.66 0.99
N GLU A 72 2.68 17.79 1.70
CA GLU A 72 3.14 19.06 1.13
C GLU A 72 4.67 19.08 1.18
N GLU A 73 5.30 19.05 0.00
CA GLU A 73 6.73 19.32 -0.21
C GLU A 73 6.98 20.79 -0.56
#